data_AF-A0AAN1MRF9-F1
#
_entry.id   AF-A0AAN1MRF9-F1
#
_cell.length_a   1.000
_cell.length_b   1.000
_cell.length_c   1.000
_cell.angle_alpha   90.00
_cell.angle_beta   90.00
_cell.angle_gamma   90.00
#
_symmetry.space_group_name_H-M   'P 1'
#
loop_
_entity.id
_entity.type
_entity.pdbx_description
1 polymer ?
#
loop_
_entity_poly.entity_id
_entity_poly.type
_entity_poly.pdbx_seq_one_letter_code
_entity_poly.pdbx_strand_id
1 'polypeptide(L)' 'MVPNINANSRGRKAQKRGRKALFKPAIFKERIRTIERVFAWEGKFRRLLLRFERISQLHYALKTLAYTMINLLHYCHS' A
#
# COMPACT_ATOMS: atom_id res chain seq x y z
N MET A 1 -23.74 6.34 9.45
CA MET A 1 -23.62 4.89 9.15
C MET A 1 -23.08 4.17 10.39
N VAL A 2 -23.68 3.05 10.82
CA VAL A 2 -23.20 2.28 11.98
C VAL A 2 -22.28 1.15 11.49
N PRO A 3 -21.01 1.10 11.91
CA PRO A 3 -20.07 0.08 11.45
C PRO A 3 -20.36 -1.29 12.06
N ASN A 4 -20.46 -2.33 11.22
CA ASN A 4 -20.61 -3.72 11.61
C ASN A 4 -19.23 -4.38 11.89
N ILE A 5 -18.53 -3.90 12.92
CA ILE A 5 -17.16 -4.32 13.22
C ILE A 5 -17.11 -4.96 14.61
N ASN A 6 -16.50 -6.15 14.71
CA ASN A 6 -16.29 -6.80 15.99
C ASN A 6 -15.24 -6.03 16.82
N ALA A 7 -15.43 -5.98 18.14
CA ALA A 7 -14.46 -5.38 19.03
C ALA A 7 -13.14 -6.19 19.03
N ASN A 8 -12.01 -5.52 18.82
CA ASN A 8 -10.70 -6.15 18.92
C ASN A 8 -10.43 -6.57 20.38
N SER A 9 -10.12 -7.85 20.60
CA SER A 9 -9.77 -8.40 21.91
C SER A 9 -8.27 -8.32 22.22
N ARG A 10 -7.41 -8.10 21.21
CA ARG A 10 -5.95 -8.05 21.41
C ARG A 10 -5.56 -6.91 22.35
N GLY A 11 -4.68 -7.21 23.30
CA GLY A 11 -4.14 -6.26 24.27
C GLY A 11 -5.08 -5.89 25.41
N ARG A 12 -6.18 -6.63 25.61
CA ARG A 12 -7.22 -6.27 26.58
C ARG A 12 -7.10 -7.04 27.89
N LYS A 13 -6.90 -6.34 29.01
CA LYS A 13 -6.84 -6.95 30.37
C LYS A 13 -8.21 -7.28 30.98
N ALA A 14 -9.26 -6.54 30.60
CA ALA A 14 -10.62 -6.73 31.10
C ALA A 14 -11.68 -6.37 30.05
N GLN A 15 -12.85 -7.02 30.06
CA GLN A 15 -13.91 -6.74 29.09
C GLN A 15 -14.39 -5.27 29.14
N LYS A 16 -14.85 -4.72 28.00
CA LYS A 16 -15.42 -3.35 27.97
C LYS A 16 -16.68 -3.38 28.80
N ARG A 17 -16.77 -2.47 29.77
CA ARG A 17 -18.04 -2.14 30.43
C ARG A 17 -18.96 -1.47 29.41
N GLY A 18 -20.26 -1.75 29.51
CA GLY A 18 -21.30 -1.19 28.64
C GLY A 18 -21.77 -2.12 27.50
N ARG A 19 -22.71 -1.61 26.71
CA ARG A 19 -23.37 -2.31 25.60
C ARG A 19 -22.35 -2.68 24.52
N LYS A 20 -22.38 -3.93 24.05
CA LYS A 20 -21.55 -4.38 22.93
C LYS A 20 -21.98 -3.69 21.64
N ALA A 21 -21.03 -3.44 20.74
CA ALA A 21 -21.34 -2.95 19.41
C ALA A 21 -22.20 -3.96 18.64
N LEU A 22 -23.04 -3.47 17.73
CA LEU A 22 -23.83 -4.32 16.85
C LEU A 22 -22.89 -5.10 15.91
N PHE A 23 -22.90 -6.43 16.02
CA PHE A 23 -22.11 -7.30 15.17
C PHE A 23 -22.98 -8.42 14.57
N LYS A 24 -23.13 -8.40 13.25
CA LYS A 24 -23.79 -9.42 12.43
C LYS A 24 -22.70 -10.20 11.67
N PRO A 25 -22.37 -11.44 12.08
CA PRO A 25 -21.27 -12.21 11.48
C PRO A 25 -21.45 -12.48 9.98
N ALA A 26 -22.68 -12.74 9.53
CA ALA A 26 -23.00 -13.01 8.13
C ALA A 26 -22.64 -11.82 7.22
N ILE A 27 -23.04 -10.61 7.61
CA ILE A 27 -22.74 -9.37 6.87
C ILE A 27 -21.23 -9.09 6.89
N PHE A 28 -20.56 -9.34 8.02
CA PHE A 28 -19.12 -9.13 8.14
C PHE A 28 -18.33 -10.08 7.23
N LYS A 29 -18.74 -11.35 7.15
CA LYS A 29 -18.14 -12.34 6.25
C LYS A 29 -18.32 -11.95 4.79
N GLU A 30 -19.51 -11.47 4.41
CA GLU A 30 -19.77 -11.04 3.04
C GLU A 30 -18.96 -9.80 2.67
N ARG A 31 -18.79 -8.86 3.60
CA ARG A 31 -17.92 -7.68 3.42
C ARG A 31 -16.46 -8.05 3.19
N ILE A 32 -15.92 -9.01 3.95
CA ILE A 32 -14.56 -9.52 3.74
C ILE A 32 -14.42 -10.12 2.34
N ARG A 33 -15.39 -10.95 1.95
CA ARG A 33 -15.38 -11.68 0.67
C ARG A 33 -15.43 -10.74 -0.53
N THR A 34 -16.30 -9.74 -0.48
CA THR A 34 -16.64 -8.87 -1.63
C THR A 34 -15.76 -7.63 -1.70
N ILE A 35 -15.61 -6.91 -0.59
CA ILE A 35 -15.02 -5.57 -0.56
C ILE A 35 -13.57 -5.64 -0.08
N GLU A 36 -13.32 -6.14 1.14
CA GLU A 36 -11.98 -6.01 1.74
C GLU A 36 -10.89 -6.76 0.98
N ARG A 37 -11.22 -7.86 0.29
CA ARG A 37 -10.27 -8.57 -0.56
C ARG A 37 -9.75 -7.70 -1.71
N VAL A 38 -10.64 -6.94 -2.35
CA VAL A 38 -10.27 -6.02 -3.45
C VAL A 38 -9.45 -4.86 -2.90
N PHE A 39 -9.89 -4.24 -1.81
CA PHE A 39 -9.14 -3.15 -1.17
C PHE A 39 -7.76 -3.61 -0.65
N ALA A 40 -7.64 -4.84 -0.18
CA ALA A 40 -6.35 -5.42 0.21
C ALA A 40 -5.42 -5.57 -1.00
N TRP A 41 -5.96 -5.97 -2.16
CA TRP A 41 -5.21 -6.04 -3.40
C TRP A 41 -4.81 -4.65 -3.91
N GLU A 42 -5.72 -3.68 -3.89
CA GLU A 42 -5.46 -2.29 -4.26
C GLU A 42 -4.33 -1.68 -3.41
N GLY A 43 -4.36 -1.90 -2.08
CA GLY A 43 -3.29 -1.45 -1.18
C GLY A 43 -1.95 -2.16 -1.42
N LYS A 44 -1.95 -3.39 -1.94
CA LYS A 44 -0.72 -4.09 -2.37
C LYS A 44 -0.22 -3.52 -3.71
N PHE A 45 -1.11 -3.28 -4.67
CA PHE A 45 -0.79 -2.69 -5.96
C PHE A 45 -0.18 -1.29 -5.81
N ARG A 46 -0.76 -0.44 -4.94
CA ARG A 46 -0.23 0.91 -4.68
C ARG A 46 1.22 0.89 -4.17
N ARG A 47 1.60 -0.10 -3.36
CA ARG A 47 3.00 -0.29 -2.94
C ARG A 47 3.93 -0.65 -4.10
N LEU A 48 3.47 -1.49 -5.03
CA LEU A 48 4.24 -1.84 -6.22
C LEU A 48 4.44 -0.61 -7.12
N LEU A 49 3.39 0.19 -7.31
CA LEU A 49 3.42 1.39 -8.14
C LEU A 49 4.40 2.44 -7.58
N LEU A 50 4.37 2.71 -6.27
CA LEU A 50 5.33 3.61 -5.62
C LEU A 50 6.79 3.13 -5.78
N ARG A 51 7.03 1.82 -5.71
CA ARG A 51 8.37 1.26 -5.94
C ARG A 51 8.80 1.42 -7.39
N PHE A 52 7.88 1.19 -8.33
CA PHE A 52 8.12 1.35 -9.76
C PHE A 52 8.48 2.81 -10.10
N GLU A 53 7.71 3.79 -9.61
CA GLU A 53 7.99 5.22 -9.84
C GLU A 53 9.37 5.62 -9.34
N ARG A 54 9.74 5.21 -8.12
CA ARG A 54 11.07 5.48 -7.55
C ARG A 54 12.19 4.86 -8.38
N ILE A 55 12.05 3.60 -8.80
CA ILE A 55 13.07 2.93 -9.61
C ILE A 55 13.16 3.56 -11.00
N SER A 56 12.02 3.97 -11.58
CA SER A 56 11.95 4.63 -12.87
C SER A 56 12.72 5.95 -12.86
N GLN A 57 12.54 6.78 -11.82
CA GLN A 57 13.30 8.03 -11.65
C GLN A 57 14.81 7.78 -11.55
N LEU A 58 15.23 6.79 -10.76
CA LEU A 58 16.65 6.41 -10.64
C LEU A 58 17.21 5.93 -11.98
N HIS A 59 16.47 5.08 -12.69
CA HIS A 59 16.88 4.57 -13.99
C HIS A 59 17.02 5.68 -15.04
N TYR A 60 16.10 6.65 -15.03
CA TYR A 60 16.18 7.83 -15.88
C TYR A 60 17.42 8.68 -15.57
N ALA A 61 17.67 8.98 -14.29
CA ALA A 61 18.85 9.74 -13.87
C ALA A 61 20.17 9.05 -14.30
N LEU A 62 20.26 7.73 -14.15
CA LEU A 62 21.42 6.95 -14.59
C LEU A 62 21.63 7.01 -16.11
N LYS A 63 20.55 6.94 -16.91
CA LYS A 63 20.63 7.13 -18.36
C LYS A 63 21.19 8.50 -18.70
N THR A 64 20.68 9.56 -18.08
CA THR A 64 21.16 10.93 -18.31
C THR A 64 22.63 11.07 -17.94
N LEU A 65 23.06 10.51 -16.81
CA LEU A 65 24.47 10.51 -16.40
C LEU A 65 25.36 9.76 -17.39
N ALA A 66 24.92 8.61 -17.91
CA ALA A 66 25.66 7.89 -18.93
C ALA A 66 25.80 8.73 -20.21
N TYR A 67 24.73 9.39 -20.66
CA TYR A 67 24.78 10.29 -21.82
C TYR A 67 25.75 11.45 -21.62
N THR A 68 25.75 12.09 -20.44
CA THR A 68 26.70 13.19 -20.17
C THR A 68 28.14 12.70 -20.14
N MET A 69 28.41 11.54 -19.55
CA MET A 69 29.75 10.95 -19.51
C MET A 69 30.25 10.61 -20.93
N ILE A 70 29.41 10.01 -21.77
CA ILE A 70 29.77 9.69 -23.16
C ILE A 70 30.07 10.97 -23.94
N ASN A 71 29.23 12.00 -23.82
CA ASN A 71 29.43 13.26 -24.52
C ASN A 71 30.69 14.00 -24.02
N LEU A 72 30.96 13.98 -22.72
CA LEU A 72 32.16 14.57 -22.15
C LEU A 72 33.42 13.86 -22.62
N LEU A 73 33.42 12.52 -22.67
CA LEU A 73 34.51 11.74 -23.22
C LEU A 73 34.78 12.09 -24.69
N HIS A 74 33.73 12.19 -25.50
CA HIS A 74 33.85 12.59 -26.90
C HIS A 74 34.45 14.00 -27.05
N TYR A 75 34.02 14.94 -26.21
CA TYR A 75 34.54 16.31 -26.20
C TYR A 75 36.02 16.36 -25.78
N CYS A 76 36.43 15.62 -24.74
CA CYS A 76 37.82 15.60 -24.29
C CYS A 76 38.79 14.84 -25.22
N HIS A 77 38.27 13.97 -26.08
CA HIS A 77 39.05 13.26 -27.10
C HIS A 77 39.13 14.01 -28.45
N SER A 78 38.37 15.08 -28.63
CA SER A 78 38.43 15.98 -29.80
C SER A 78 39.38 17.14 -29.54
#